data_AF-A0A224A662-F1
#
_entry.id   AF-A0A224A662-F1
#
_cell.length_a   1.000
_cell.length_b   1.000
_cell.length_c   1.000
_cell.angle_alpha   90.00
_cell.angle_beta   90.00
_cell.angle_gamma   90.00
#
_symmetry.space_group_name_H-M   'P 1'
#
loop_
_entity.id
_entity.type
_entity.pdbx_description
1 polymer ?
#
loop_
_entity_poly.entity_id
_entity_poly.type
_entity_poly.pdbx_seq_one_letter_code
_entity_poly.pdbx_strand_id
1 'polypeptide(L)'
;MKKLLTLSLALLSVTTLVACSGHKVEQAVPEEKVEQKQVKFDEKLFKEAGLLPFKNEKQLELGELDSKSRATFAHIQLKDSDEPTEKREPKISYNPVGWLLLWRWF
;
A
#
# COMPACT_ATOMS: atom_id res chain seq x y z
N MET A 1 -54.93 -2.50 -25.57
CA MET A 1 -53.70 -3.30 -25.37
C MET A 1 -52.64 -2.49 -24.60
N LYS A 2 -52.87 -2.23 -23.30
CA LYS A 2 -51.91 -1.49 -22.44
C LYS A 2 -51.82 -2.11 -21.04
N LYS A 3 -52.90 -2.77 -20.59
CA LYS A 3 -52.98 -3.46 -19.29
C LYS A 3 -52.35 -4.84 -19.25
N LEU A 4 -52.01 -5.43 -20.41
CA LEU A 4 -51.31 -6.71 -20.50
C LEU A 4 -49.78 -6.55 -20.53
N LEU A 5 -49.26 -5.39 -20.99
CA LEU A 5 -47.81 -5.11 -20.93
C LEU A 5 -47.34 -4.79 -19.51
N THR A 6 -48.19 -4.16 -18.69
CA THR A 6 -47.86 -3.83 -17.29
C THR A 6 -47.85 -5.04 -16.37
N LEU A 7 -48.59 -6.12 -16.72
CA LEU A 7 -48.59 -7.36 -15.94
C LEU A 7 -47.34 -8.23 -16.21
N SER A 8 -46.71 -8.06 -17.38
CA SER A 8 -45.47 -8.75 -17.76
C SER A 8 -44.21 -8.12 -17.17
N LEU A 9 -44.23 -6.81 -16.88
CA LEU A 9 -43.05 -6.11 -16.33
C LEU A 9 -42.92 -6.25 -14.81
N ALA A 10 -43.99 -6.67 -14.12
CA ALA A 10 -44.00 -6.87 -12.67
C ALA A 10 -43.61 -8.29 -12.23
N LEU A 11 -43.59 -9.28 -13.14
CA LEU A 11 -43.21 -10.67 -12.82
C LEU A 11 -41.72 -10.98 -13.01
N LEU A 12 -40.93 -10.08 -13.60
CA LEU A 12 -39.50 -10.27 -13.85
C LEU A 12 -38.58 -9.64 -12.79
N SER A 13 -39.13 -9.02 -11.73
CA SER A 13 -38.34 -8.31 -10.70
C SER A 13 -38.20 -9.04 -9.36
N VAL A 14 -38.73 -10.27 -9.21
CA VAL A 14 -38.84 -10.95 -7.89
C VAL A 14 -37.84 -12.12 -7.70
N THR A 15 -36.87 -12.35 -8.60
CA THR A 15 -35.95 -13.50 -8.48
C THR A 15 -34.45 -13.18 -8.41
N THR A 16 -34.01 -11.98 -8.02
CA THR A 16 -32.57 -11.70 -7.81
C THR A 16 -32.14 -11.37 -6.36
N LEU A 17 -32.97 -11.68 -5.36
CA LEU A 17 -32.61 -11.47 -3.94
C LEU A 17 -32.50 -12.76 -3.12
N VAL A 18 -31.83 -13.82 -3.62
CA VAL A 18 -31.33 -14.90 -2.76
C VAL A 18 -30.02 -15.47 -3.34
N ALA A 19 -28.94 -14.68 -3.33
CA ALA A 19 -27.57 -15.21 -3.51
C ALA A 19 -26.45 -14.30 -2.95
N CYS A 20 -26.77 -13.32 -2.10
CA CYS A 20 -25.78 -12.65 -1.24
C CYS A 20 -26.23 -12.71 0.22
N SER A 21 -26.69 -13.89 0.67
CA SER A 21 -26.70 -14.22 2.09
C SER A 21 -25.34 -14.84 2.43
N GLY A 22 -24.29 -14.03 2.27
CA GLY A 22 -23.09 -14.22 3.08
C GLY A 22 -23.43 -13.58 4.41
N HIS A 23 -23.67 -14.40 5.43
CA HIS A 23 -23.81 -13.93 6.79
C HIS A 23 -22.70 -12.92 7.06
N LYS A 24 -23.07 -11.68 7.40
CA LYS A 24 -22.18 -10.83 8.17
C LYS A 24 -22.13 -11.46 9.56
N VAL A 25 -21.41 -12.57 9.67
CA VAL A 25 -20.75 -12.91 10.90
C VAL A 25 -19.82 -11.74 11.08
N GLU A 26 -20.21 -10.82 11.96
CA GLU A 26 -19.24 -10.08 12.74
C GLU A 26 -18.45 -11.15 13.48
N GLN A 27 -17.51 -11.75 12.75
CA GLN A 27 -16.38 -12.41 13.32
C GLN A 27 -15.69 -11.20 13.92
N ALA A 28 -15.96 -10.98 15.21
CA ALA A 28 -14.88 -10.71 16.12
C ALA A 28 -13.83 -11.76 15.76
N VAL A 29 -12.97 -11.43 14.79
CA VAL A 29 -11.67 -12.03 14.65
C VAL A 29 -11.18 -11.89 16.08
N PRO A 30 -11.03 -13.00 16.83
CA PRO A 30 -10.29 -12.90 18.07
C PRO A 30 -9.03 -12.19 17.61
N GLU A 31 -8.74 -11.00 18.16
CA GLU A 31 -7.38 -10.52 18.18
C GLU A 31 -6.64 -11.65 18.86
N GLU A 32 -6.20 -12.62 18.06
CA GLU A 32 -5.15 -13.52 18.41
C GLU A 32 -4.04 -12.51 18.65
N LYS A 33 -3.84 -12.20 19.93
CA LYS A 33 -2.51 -11.92 20.44
C LYS A 33 -1.70 -13.10 19.94
N VAL A 34 -1.21 -12.97 18.72
CA VAL A 34 -0.05 -13.67 18.23
C VAL A 34 1.01 -13.15 19.18
N GLU A 35 1.12 -13.84 20.31
CA GLU A 35 2.24 -13.71 21.20
C GLU A 35 3.40 -14.14 20.31
N GLN A 36 4.01 -13.14 19.66
CA GLN A 36 5.18 -13.31 18.83
C GLN A 36 6.18 -14.01 19.72
N LYS A 37 6.28 -15.32 19.55
CA LYS A 37 7.29 -16.14 20.19
C LYS A 37 8.59 -15.42 19.85
N GLN A 38 9.23 -14.82 20.86
CA GLN A 38 10.45 -14.03 20.67
C GLN A 38 11.53 -14.97 20.12
N VAL A 39 11.55 -15.13 18.80
CA VAL A 39 12.65 -15.73 18.09
C VAL A 39 13.78 -14.74 18.24
N LYS A 40 14.86 -15.20 18.88
CA LYS A 40 16.08 -14.42 19.04
C LYS A 40 16.49 -13.87 17.67
N PHE A 41 16.76 -12.57 17.62
CA PHE A 41 17.21 -11.87 16.42
C PHE A 41 18.50 -12.51 15.88
N ASP A 42 18.44 -13.14 14.71
CA ASP A 42 19.59 -13.77 14.05
C ASP A 42 20.31 -12.78 13.13
N GLU A 43 21.18 -11.96 13.71
CA GLU A 43 21.90 -10.88 13.02
C GLU A 43 22.63 -11.32 11.74
N LYS A 44 23.10 -12.57 11.67
CA LYS A 44 23.75 -13.13 10.47
C LYS A 44 22.80 -13.23 9.28
N LEU A 45 21.57 -13.68 9.50
CA LEU A 45 20.57 -13.87 8.45
C LEU A 45 20.10 -12.52 7.88
N PHE A 46 19.97 -11.51 8.75
CA PHE A 46 19.64 -10.15 8.30
C PHE A 46 20.77 -9.54 7.47
N LYS A 47 22.03 -9.73 7.87
CA LYS A 47 23.19 -9.26 7.08
C LYS A 47 23.30 -9.96 5.72
N GLU A 48 23.05 -11.26 5.66
CA GLU A 48 23.04 -12.01 4.41
C GLU A 48 21.89 -11.59 3.49
N ALA A 49 20.72 -11.31 4.04
CA ALA A 49 19.56 -10.80 3.31
C ALA A 49 19.71 -9.31 2.89
N GLY A 50 20.78 -8.63 3.30
CA GLY A 50 20.99 -7.20 3.03
C GLY A 50 20.02 -6.29 3.79
N LEU A 51 19.41 -6.77 4.87
CA LEU A 51 18.46 -6.02 5.70
C LEU A 51 19.17 -5.09 6.66
N LEU A 52 18.56 -3.92 6.92
CA LEU A 52 19.01 -3.04 7.99
C LEU A 52 18.91 -3.76 9.35
N PRO A 53 19.89 -3.59 10.26
CA PRO A 53 19.75 -4.02 11.63
C PRO A 53 18.50 -3.40 12.25
N PHE A 54 17.66 -4.23 12.88
CA PHE A 54 16.41 -3.76 13.48
C PHE A 54 16.68 -2.91 14.72
N LYS A 55 16.37 -1.61 14.64
CA LYS A 55 16.52 -0.66 15.77
C LYS A 55 15.21 -0.26 16.44
N ASN A 56 14.06 -0.78 15.97
CA ASN A 56 12.71 -0.42 16.43
C ASN A 56 12.35 1.08 16.28
N GLU A 57 13.08 1.78 15.41
CA GLU A 57 12.87 3.18 15.05
C GLU A 57 12.82 3.31 13.52
N LYS A 58 12.35 4.45 13.02
CA LYS A 58 12.38 4.74 11.59
C LYS A 58 13.83 4.86 11.12
N GLN A 59 14.22 4.05 10.15
CA GLN A 59 15.55 4.05 9.55
C GLN A 59 15.42 4.34 8.06
N LEU A 60 16.22 5.26 7.53
CA LEU A 60 16.34 5.54 6.09
C LEU A 60 17.83 5.63 5.75
N GLU A 61 18.29 4.75 4.88
CA GLU A 61 19.64 4.77 4.33
C GLU A 61 19.56 5.08 2.83
N LEU A 62 20.28 6.11 2.40
CA LEU A 62 20.40 6.49 1.01
C LEU A 62 21.84 6.24 0.58
N GLY A 63 22.00 5.50 -0.51
CA GLY A 63 23.31 5.27 -1.10
C GLY A 63 23.93 6.55 -1.65
N GLU A 64 25.25 6.59 -1.66
CA GLU A 64 25.99 7.66 -2.33
C GLU A 64 25.64 7.68 -3.82
N LEU A 65 25.63 8.88 -4.40
CA LEU A 65 25.45 9.01 -5.83
C LEU A 65 26.67 8.43 -6.55
N ASP A 66 26.43 7.80 -7.70
CA ASP A 66 27.53 7.30 -8.52
C ASP A 66 28.29 8.43 -9.22
N SER A 67 29.32 8.08 -9.99
CA SER A 67 30.14 9.05 -10.75
C SER A 67 29.38 9.86 -11.81
N LYS A 68 28.11 9.49 -12.09
CA LYS A 68 27.21 10.21 -12.99
C LYS A 68 26.09 10.92 -12.22
N SER A 69 26.26 11.09 -10.92
CA SER A 69 25.30 11.69 -10.00
C SER A 69 23.94 10.98 -9.96
N ARG A 70 23.89 9.68 -10.27
CA ARG A 70 22.67 8.87 -10.24
C ARG A 70 22.47 8.24 -8.86
N ALA A 71 21.21 8.11 -8.45
CA ALA A 71 20.86 7.36 -7.25
C ALA A 71 21.27 5.88 -7.39
N THR A 72 21.83 5.29 -6.33
CA THR A 72 22.35 3.92 -6.31
C THR A 72 21.40 2.97 -5.60
N PHE A 73 21.09 3.23 -4.32
CA PHE A 73 20.12 2.46 -3.55
C PHE A 73 19.41 3.33 -2.50
N ALA A 74 18.27 2.85 -2.02
CA ALA A 74 17.58 3.40 -0.86
C ALA A 74 17.00 2.23 -0.07
N HIS A 75 17.12 2.28 1.25
CA HIS A 75 16.58 1.28 2.16
C HIS A 75 15.87 1.98 3.31
N ILE A 76 14.63 1.59 3.58
CA ILE A 76 13.82 2.14 4.67
C ILE A 76 13.27 1.01 5.55
N GLN A 77 13.25 1.24 6.86
CA GLN A 77 12.52 0.44 7.84
C GLN A 77 11.63 1.38 8.65
N LEU A 78 10.34 1.08 8.72
CA LEU A 78 9.34 1.94 9.35
C LEU A 78 8.22 1.12 9.99
N LYS A 79 7.46 1.75 10.88
CA LYS A 79 6.19 1.25 11.42
C LYS A 79 5.03 1.94 10.72
N ASP A 80 3.84 1.39 10.87
CA ASP A 80 2.59 2.01 10.39
C ASP A 80 2.44 3.45 10.90
N SER A 81 2.81 3.70 12.16
CA SER A 81 2.80 5.03 12.78
C SER A 81 3.75 6.05 12.14
N ASP A 82 4.73 5.61 11.35
CA ASP A 82 5.70 6.48 10.68
C ASP A 82 5.24 6.92 9.27
N GLU A 83 4.05 6.48 8.85
CA GLU A 83 3.44 6.85 7.57
C GLU A 83 3.23 8.38 7.48
N PRO A 84 3.53 9.02 6.33
CA PRO A 84 3.24 10.44 6.13
C PRO A 84 1.73 10.72 6.21
N THR A 85 1.34 11.59 7.13
CA THR A 85 -0.07 12.01 7.29
C THR A 85 -0.42 13.25 6.46
N GLU A 86 0.59 14.03 6.08
CA GLU A 86 0.42 15.26 5.32
C GLU A 86 0.47 15.00 3.82
N LYS A 87 -0.36 15.72 3.06
CA LYS A 87 -0.30 15.69 1.60
C LYS A 87 0.98 16.37 1.14
N ARG A 88 1.70 15.70 0.23
CA ARG A 88 2.89 16.28 -0.41
C ARG A 88 2.56 17.60 -1.10
N GLU A 89 3.54 18.50 -1.13
CA GLU A 89 3.52 19.70 -1.96
C GLU A 89 3.28 19.34 -3.44
N PRO A 90 2.56 20.19 -4.19
CA PRO A 90 2.20 19.89 -5.58
C PRO A 90 3.40 19.92 -6.53
N LYS A 91 4.52 20.55 -6.12
CA LYS A 91 5.72 20.70 -6.93
C LYS A 91 6.94 20.19 -6.19
N ILE A 92 7.76 19.41 -6.89
CA ILE A 92 9.07 18.97 -6.42
C ILE A 92 10.08 20.12 -6.55
N SER A 93 10.97 20.27 -5.56
CA SER A 93 12.05 21.28 -5.57
C SER A 93 13.32 20.80 -6.26
N TYR A 94 13.44 19.49 -6.52
CA TYR A 94 14.65 18.86 -7.03
C TYR A 94 14.44 18.28 -8.43
N ASN A 95 15.41 18.51 -9.32
CA ASN A 95 15.46 17.92 -10.65
C ASN A 95 16.52 16.80 -10.66
N PRO A 96 16.13 15.53 -10.76
CA PRO A 96 17.10 14.44 -10.82
C PRO A 96 17.83 14.41 -12.17
N VAL A 97 18.98 13.74 -12.20
CA VAL A 97 19.76 13.56 -13.43
C VAL A 97 18.90 12.89 -14.51
N GLY A 98 18.99 13.40 -15.74
CA GLY A 98 18.20 12.92 -16.88
C GLY A 98 16.81 13.54 -17.00
N TRP A 99 16.40 14.38 -16.06
CA TRP A 99 15.13 15.09 -16.13
C TRP A 99 15.19 16.24 -17.17
N LEU A 100 14.41 16.14 -18.24
CA LEU A 100 14.25 17.20 -19.25
C LEU A 100 12.84 17.78 -19.19
N LEU A 101 12.72 19.05 -18.82
CA LEU A 101 11.46 19.80 -18.93
C LEU A 101 11.36 20.42 -20.33
N LEU A 102 10.60 19.76 -21.21
CA LEU A 102 10.22 20.28 -22.53
C LEU A 102 9.13 21.36 -22.38
N TRP A 103 9.51 22.53 -21.86
CA TRP A 103 8.62 23.71 -21.77
C TRP A 103 9.28 24.99 -22.32
N ARG A 104 10.46 24.87 -22.94
CA ARG A 104 11.26 26.03 -23.41
C ARG A 104 11.15 26.30 -24.92
N TRP A 105 10.31 25.58 -25.65
CA TRP A 105 10.24 25.65 -27.12
C TRP A 105 8.82 25.74 -27.71
N PHE A 106 7.83 26.21 -26.94
CA PHE A 106 6.52 26.65 -27.43
C PHE A 106 6.12 27.96 -26.78
#